data_AF-N6VZ83-F1
#
_entry.id   AF-N6VZ83-F1
#
_cell.length_a   1.000
_cell.length_b   1.000
_cell.length_c   1.000
_cell.angle_alpha   90.00
_cell.angle_beta   90.00
_cell.angle_gamma   90.00
#
_symmetry.space_group_name_H-M   'P 1'
#
loop_
_entity.id
_entity.type
_entity.pdbx_description
1 polymer ?
#
loop_
_entity_poly.entity_id
_entity_poly.type
_entity_poly.pdbx_seq_one_letter_code
_entity_poly.pdbx_strand_id
1 'polypeptide(L)'
;MPRLIRDAWVVVGATAIGAFSQVFAAPGPTPGAYLSSKPLVLEVRYCECAATDLSRASDAVLPSFLETSKLLKVGAFGEDEGFVSSDGFSMGYGIKQIEGGRARFLFTYSAEYTIDADMNAGHGELLVNEGQWVQLFGSSHTTNTGAEYTGVAIRLVKTDL
;
A
#
# COMPACT_ATOMS: atom_id res chain seq x y z
N MET A 1 -58.86 -51.04 -46.39
CA MET A 1 -59.69 -49.99 -45.75
C MET A 1 -58.84 -49.26 -44.70
N PRO A 2 -59.03 -47.95 -44.51
CA PRO A 2 -57.95 -46.97 -44.74
C PRO A 2 -57.52 -46.15 -43.51
N ARG A 3 -56.49 -45.34 -43.76
CA ARG A 3 -56.10 -44.00 -43.19
C ARG A 3 -54.88 -43.99 -42.27
N LEU A 4 -53.75 -43.41 -42.68
CA LEU A 4 -53.36 -42.01 -42.99
C LEU A 4 -52.95 -41.20 -41.76
N ILE A 5 -51.80 -40.50 -41.94
CA ILE A 5 -51.32 -39.30 -41.24
C ILE A 5 -50.43 -39.59 -40.01
N ARG A 6 -49.14 -39.23 -40.06
CA ARG A 6 -48.70 -37.85 -39.75
C ARG A 6 -47.20 -37.63 -39.97
N ASP A 7 -46.91 -36.46 -40.53
CA ASP A 7 -45.61 -35.90 -40.85
C ASP A 7 -44.64 -35.81 -39.66
N ALA A 8 -43.35 -35.95 -39.97
CA ALA A 8 -42.27 -35.35 -39.19
C ALA A 8 -41.19 -34.84 -40.15
N TRP A 9 -41.19 -33.53 -40.36
CA TRP A 9 -40.07 -32.76 -40.90
C TRP A 9 -39.06 -32.43 -39.79
N VAL A 10 -37.91 -31.87 -40.21
CA VAL A 10 -36.95 -31.00 -39.46
C VAL A 10 -35.72 -31.76 -38.91
N VAL A 11 -34.45 -31.35 -39.11
CA VAL A 11 -33.79 -30.25 -39.84
C VAL A 11 -32.34 -30.68 -40.12
N VAL A 12 -31.78 -30.24 -41.25
CA VAL A 12 -30.35 -30.38 -41.61
C VAL A 12 -29.51 -29.52 -40.67
N GLY A 13 -28.64 -30.15 -39.89
CA GLY A 13 -27.66 -29.46 -39.05
C GLY A 13 -26.46 -28.99 -39.86
N ALA A 14 -26.22 -27.68 -39.88
CA ALA A 14 -24.96 -27.08 -40.30
C ALA A 14 -24.54 -26.06 -39.22
N THR A 15 -23.90 -26.56 -38.16
CA THR A 15 -23.24 -25.73 -37.16
C THR A 15 -21.90 -25.25 -37.73
N ALA A 16 -21.90 -24.05 -38.28
CA ALA A 16 -20.67 -23.31 -38.54
C ALA A 16 -20.04 -22.94 -37.18
N ILE A 17 -18.94 -23.61 -36.84
CA ILE A 17 -18.13 -23.28 -35.66
C ILE A 17 -17.43 -21.95 -35.94
N GLY A 18 -18.02 -20.86 -35.48
CA GLY A 18 -17.36 -19.56 -35.45
C GLY A 18 -16.12 -19.66 -34.57
N ALA A 19 -14.94 -19.43 -35.15
CA ALA A 19 -13.70 -19.35 -34.42
C ALA A 19 -13.76 -18.12 -33.49
N PHE A 20 -14.07 -18.34 -32.21
CA PHE A 20 -13.85 -17.35 -31.18
C PHE A 20 -12.34 -17.22 -30.98
N SER A 21 -11.75 -16.17 -31.54
CA SER A 21 -10.38 -15.75 -31.20
C SER A 21 -10.33 -15.41 -29.72
N GLN A 22 -9.92 -16.37 -28.90
CA GLN A 22 -9.68 -16.15 -27.48
C GLN A 22 -8.39 -15.33 -27.37
N VAL A 23 -8.52 -14.03 -27.12
CA VAL A 23 -7.38 -13.20 -26.73
C VAL A 23 -6.98 -13.65 -25.33
N PHE A 24 -5.92 -14.46 -25.23
CA PHE A 24 -5.28 -14.73 -23.96
C PHE A 24 -4.51 -13.47 -23.56
N ALA A 25 -4.95 -12.79 -22.51
CA ALA A 25 -4.14 -11.76 -21.88
C ALA A 25 -2.86 -12.42 -21.32
N ALA A 26 -1.70 -11.96 -21.76
CA ALA A 26 -0.44 -12.37 -21.15
C ALA A 26 -0.48 -12.01 -19.65
N PRO A 27 0.10 -12.84 -18.75
CA PRO A 27 0.16 -12.51 -17.34
C PRO A 27 0.85 -11.16 -17.17
N GLY A 28 0.14 -10.18 -16.62
CA GLY A 28 0.74 -8.89 -16.26
C GLY A 28 1.79 -9.06 -15.16
N PRO A 29 2.70 -8.09 -14.98
CA PRO A 29 3.67 -8.13 -13.90
C PRO A 29 2.96 -8.23 -12.55
N THR A 30 3.45 -9.09 -11.66
CA THR A 30 2.93 -9.20 -10.30
C THR A 30 3.36 -8.00 -9.46
N PRO A 31 2.63 -7.62 -8.39
CA PRO A 31 3.07 -6.56 -7.48
C PRO A 31 4.47 -6.80 -6.92
N GLY A 32 4.80 -8.06 -6.60
CA GLY A 32 6.14 -8.45 -6.15
C GLY A 32 7.20 -8.17 -7.22
N ALA A 33 6.97 -8.58 -8.47
CA ALA A 33 7.91 -8.30 -9.57
C ALA A 33 8.09 -6.80 -9.83
N TYR A 34 7.03 -5.99 -9.66
CA TYR A 34 7.12 -4.55 -9.75
C TYR A 34 7.99 -3.97 -8.63
N LEU A 35 7.79 -4.37 -7.38
CA LEU A 35 8.62 -3.93 -6.25
C LEU A 35 10.08 -4.34 -6.43
N SER A 36 10.32 -5.58 -6.87
CA SER A 36 11.66 -6.11 -7.17
C SER A 36 12.40 -5.34 -8.27
N SER A 37 11.67 -4.64 -9.15
CA SER A 37 12.27 -3.81 -10.21
C SER A 37 12.77 -2.43 -9.73
N LYS A 38 12.42 -2.03 -8.50
CA LYS A 38 12.80 -0.76 -7.89
C LYS A 38 13.93 -1.00 -6.89
N PRO A 39 14.92 -0.09 -6.74
CA PRO A 39 16.04 -0.29 -5.83
C PRO A 39 15.69 -0.09 -4.35
N LEU A 40 14.60 0.62 -4.04
CA LEU A 40 14.13 0.87 -2.69
C LEU A 40 12.67 0.48 -2.53
N VAL A 41 12.29 0.17 -1.29
CA VAL A 41 10.90 0.05 -0.86
C VAL A 41 10.68 1.02 0.29
N LEU A 42 9.74 1.95 0.10
CA LEU A 42 9.14 2.73 1.17
C LEU A 42 8.07 1.87 1.85
N GLU A 43 8.34 1.51 3.11
CA GLU A 43 7.38 0.85 3.96
C GLU A 43 6.70 1.87 4.86
N VAL A 44 5.36 1.92 4.81
CA VAL A 44 4.54 2.80 5.62
C VAL A 44 3.68 1.97 6.54
N ARG A 45 3.73 2.29 7.84
CA ARG A 45 2.90 1.67 8.87
C ARG A 45 1.99 2.68 9.52
N TYR A 46 0.74 2.28 9.74
CA TYR A 46 -0.26 3.12 10.39
C TYR A 46 -1.29 2.28 11.16
N CYS A 47 -1.79 2.84 12.27
CA CYS A 47 -2.80 2.21 13.13
C CYS A 47 -3.48 3.21 14.07
N GLU A 48 -4.62 2.79 14.62
CA GLU A 48 -5.24 3.30 15.85
C GLU A 48 -4.47 2.81 17.09
N CYS A 49 -3.17 3.07 17.13
CA CYS A 49 -2.28 2.67 18.21
C CYS A 49 -1.07 3.62 18.30
N ALA A 50 -0.41 3.66 19.46
CA ALA A 50 0.76 4.51 19.65
C ALA A 50 1.95 3.99 18.84
N ALA A 51 2.58 4.85 18.02
CA ALA A 51 3.80 4.50 17.30
C ALA A 51 5.04 4.53 18.20
N THR A 52 5.13 5.49 19.11
CA THR A 52 6.25 5.64 20.06
C THR A 52 5.72 5.82 21.48
N ASP A 53 6.62 5.67 22.46
CA ASP A 53 6.30 5.98 23.85
C ASP A 53 6.54 7.47 24.13
N LEU A 54 5.47 8.26 24.00
CA LEU A 54 5.48 9.70 24.30
C LEU A 54 5.84 10.00 25.76
N SER A 55 5.71 9.04 26.67
CA SER A 55 6.02 9.23 28.10
C SER A 55 7.50 9.03 28.41
N ARG A 56 8.28 8.39 27.52
CA ARG A 56 9.69 8.06 27.75
C ARG A 56 10.69 8.88 26.93
N ALA A 57 10.25 9.92 26.24
CA ALA A 57 11.13 10.73 25.36
C ALA A 57 11.99 9.87 24.42
N SER A 58 11.41 8.78 23.91
CA SER A 58 12.07 7.84 23.01
C SER A 58 11.39 7.86 21.66
N ASP A 59 12.16 8.17 20.62
CA ASP A 59 11.68 8.17 19.22
C ASP A 59 11.61 6.75 18.61
N ALA A 60 12.01 5.73 19.38
CA ALA A 60 11.95 4.35 18.94
C ALA A 60 10.51 3.85 18.78
N VAL A 61 10.22 3.29 17.61
CA VAL A 61 8.90 2.71 17.31
C VAL A 61 8.63 1.48 18.19
N LEU A 62 7.44 1.42 18.76
CA LEU A 62 7.00 0.37 19.67
C LEU A 62 6.89 -0.99 18.96
N PRO A 63 7.30 -2.11 19.60
CA PRO A 63 7.08 -3.44 19.05
C PRO A 63 5.59 -3.74 18.77
N SER A 64 4.71 -3.35 19.69
CA SER A 64 3.27 -3.52 19.55
C SER A 64 2.74 -2.81 18.29
N PHE A 65 3.26 -1.63 17.97
CA PHE A 65 2.92 -0.92 16.74
C PHE A 65 3.31 -1.72 15.50
N LEU A 66 4.51 -2.30 15.46
CA LEU A 66 4.96 -3.09 14.31
C LEU A 66 4.14 -4.38 14.10
N GLU A 67 3.60 -4.95 15.17
CA GLU A 67 2.77 -6.15 15.14
C GLU A 67 1.34 -5.86 14.67
N THR A 68 0.72 -4.77 15.14
CA THR A 68 -0.71 -4.50 14.90
C THR A 68 -0.99 -3.54 13.73
N SER A 69 0.01 -2.76 13.29
CA SER A 69 -0.17 -1.78 12.22
C SER A 69 -0.39 -2.42 10.85
N LYS A 70 -1.20 -1.72 10.03
CA LYS A 70 -1.28 -1.98 8.59
C LYS A 70 0.07 -1.63 7.96
N LEU A 71 0.45 -2.34 6.90
CA LEU A 71 1.71 -2.12 6.18
C LEU A 71 1.43 -1.88 4.69
N LEU A 72 1.92 -0.75 4.18
CA LEU A 72 1.98 -0.45 2.74
C LEU A 72 3.43 -0.52 2.27
N LYS A 73 3.61 -1.08 1.08
CA LYS A 73 4.92 -1.17 0.42
C LYS A 73 4.85 -0.45 -0.91
N VAL A 74 5.72 0.54 -1.09
CA VAL A 74 5.82 1.33 -2.32
C VAL A 74 7.23 1.19 -2.88
N GLY A 75 7.36 0.72 -4.11
CA GLY A 75 8.65 0.64 -4.77
C GLY A 75 9.09 2.02 -5.23
N ALA A 76 10.31 2.43 -4.87
CA ALA A 76 10.81 3.78 -5.08
C ALA A 76 12.26 3.80 -5.59
N PHE A 77 12.67 4.94 -6.16
CA PHE A 77 14.07 5.26 -6.48
C PHE A 77 14.73 6.12 -5.40
N GLY A 78 16.06 6.24 -5.45
CA GLY A 78 16.82 7.11 -4.53
C GLY A 78 16.56 8.60 -4.75
N GLU A 79 16.05 8.97 -5.92
CA GLU A 79 15.40 10.24 -6.19
C GLU A 79 14.02 9.93 -6.76
N ASP A 80 12.97 10.20 -5.98
CA ASP A 80 11.59 9.84 -6.36
C ASP A 80 10.60 10.77 -5.68
N GLU A 81 9.46 10.99 -6.34
CA GLU A 81 8.32 11.68 -5.76
C GLU A 81 7.07 10.89 -6.12
N GLY A 82 6.13 10.79 -5.19
CA GLY A 82 4.96 9.98 -5.42
C GLY A 82 3.83 10.21 -4.45
N PHE A 83 2.80 9.42 -4.65
CA PHE A 83 1.60 9.42 -3.83
C PHE A 83 1.19 7.97 -3.56
N VAL A 84 0.80 7.71 -2.32
CA VAL A 84 0.25 6.42 -1.88
C VAL A 84 -1.04 6.66 -1.13
N SER A 85 -2.01 5.76 -1.32
CA SER A 85 -3.23 5.77 -0.53
C SER A 85 -3.71 4.34 -0.28
N SER A 86 -4.40 4.17 0.85
CA SER A 86 -5.11 2.96 1.26
C SER A 86 -6.27 3.38 2.16
N ASP A 87 -7.04 2.43 2.69
CA ASP A 87 -8.22 2.72 3.50
C ASP A 87 -7.90 3.66 4.67
N GLY A 88 -8.49 4.85 4.62
CA GLY A 88 -8.30 5.93 5.60
C GLY A 88 -6.96 6.66 5.51
N PHE A 89 -5.99 6.22 4.71
CA PHE A 89 -4.64 6.79 4.66
C PHE A 89 -4.29 7.34 3.28
N SER A 90 -3.69 8.52 3.24
CA SER A 90 -3.08 9.06 2.03
C SER A 90 -1.79 9.81 2.35
N MET A 91 -0.81 9.75 1.45
CA MET A 91 0.46 10.44 1.61
C MET A 91 1.11 10.76 0.28
N GLY A 92 1.43 12.04 0.08
CA GLY A 92 2.46 12.46 -0.87
C GLY A 92 3.83 12.36 -0.22
N TYR A 93 4.83 11.92 -0.98
CA TYR A 93 6.21 11.77 -0.51
C TYR A 93 7.23 12.24 -1.54
N GLY A 94 8.39 12.67 -1.04
CA GLY A 94 9.61 12.88 -1.81
C GLY A 94 10.79 12.19 -1.13
N ILE A 95 11.66 11.59 -1.95
CA ILE A 95 12.89 10.92 -1.51
C ILE A 95 14.03 11.55 -2.27
N LYS A 96 15.06 12.00 -1.54
CA LYS A 96 16.32 12.44 -2.12
C LYS A 96 17.49 11.80 -1.40
N GLN A 97 18.26 11.01 -2.12
CA GLN A 97 19.47 10.41 -1.61
C GLN A 97 20.53 11.48 -1.36
N ILE A 98 21.19 11.42 -0.20
CA ILE A 98 22.22 12.38 0.16
C ILE A 98 23.55 11.92 -0.41
N GLU A 99 24.27 12.81 -1.11
CA GLU A 99 25.59 12.52 -1.66
C GLU A 99 26.56 11.95 -0.60
N GLY A 100 27.27 10.89 -0.97
CA GLY A 100 28.16 10.15 -0.07
C GLY A 100 27.45 9.27 0.97
N GLY A 101 26.12 9.39 1.12
CA GLY A 101 25.29 8.58 1.99
C GLY A 101 24.61 7.43 1.26
N ARG A 102 25.27 6.28 1.11
CA ARG A 102 24.68 5.06 0.50
C ARG A 102 23.48 4.47 1.25
N ALA A 103 23.09 5.07 2.38
CA ALA A 103 22.04 4.60 3.27
C ALA A 103 21.30 5.77 3.96
N ARG A 104 21.36 6.99 3.40
CA ARG A 104 20.74 8.19 3.99
C ARG A 104 19.95 8.96 2.96
N PHE A 105 18.73 9.32 3.33
CA PHE A 105 17.79 10.02 2.47
C PHE A 105 17.19 11.20 3.21
N LEU A 106 16.99 12.30 2.49
CA LEU A 106 16.07 13.35 2.87
C LEU A 106 14.68 12.91 2.42
N PHE A 107 13.75 12.82 3.36
CA PHE A 107 12.38 12.39 3.11
C PHE A 107 11.42 13.54 3.43
N THR A 108 10.63 13.94 2.44
CA THR A 108 9.58 14.93 2.58
C THR A 108 8.23 14.24 2.50
N TYR A 109 7.24 14.70 3.27
CA TYR A 109 5.91 14.12 3.23
C TYR A 109 4.81 15.14 3.54
N SER A 110 3.62 14.83 3.03
CA SER A 110 2.35 15.39 3.47
C SER A 110 1.34 14.25 3.50
N ALA A 111 0.76 13.97 4.66
CA ALA A 111 -0.03 12.77 4.89
C ALA A 111 -1.25 13.06 5.75
N GLU A 112 -2.29 12.26 5.51
CA GLU A 112 -3.54 12.26 6.24
C GLU A 112 -3.91 10.82 6.61
N TYR A 113 -4.40 10.65 7.84
CA TYR A 113 -4.95 9.40 8.34
C TYR A 113 -6.28 9.67 9.04
N THR A 114 -7.36 9.18 8.42
CA THR A 114 -8.73 9.30 8.89
C THR A 114 -9.21 7.99 9.48
N ILE A 115 -9.73 8.06 10.70
CA ILE A 115 -10.41 6.98 11.41
C ILE A 115 -11.78 7.50 11.78
N ASP A 116 -12.84 6.85 11.29
CA ASP A 116 -14.21 7.30 11.42
C ASP A 116 -14.40 8.79 11.01
N ALA A 117 -14.65 9.67 11.98
CA ALA A 117 -14.82 11.11 11.78
C ALA A 117 -13.58 11.94 12.16
N ASP A 118 -12.56 11.31 12.74
CA ASP A 118 -11.34 11.97 13.20
C ASP A 118 -10.26 11.88 12.14
N MET A 119 -9.70 13.03 11.78
CA MET A 119 -8.62 13.15 10.81
C MET A 119 -7.36 13.62 11.51
N ASN A 120 -6.28 12.85 11.37
CA ASN A 120 -4.94 13.27 11.77
C ASN A 120 -4.11 13.54 10.52
N ALA A 121 -3.43 14.69 10.49
CA ALA A 121 -2.62 15.10 9.36
C ALA A 121 -1.22 15.53 9.84
N GLY A 122 -0.22 15.26 9.03
CA GLY A 122 1.15 15.65 9.29
C GLY A 122 1.88 15.96 8.00
N HIS A 123 2.82 16.90 8.07
CA HIS A 123 3.74 17.19 6.98
C HIS A 123 5.11 17.55 7.57
N GLY A 124 6.16 17.32 6.80
CA GLY A 124 7.49 17.63 7.25
C GLY A 124 8.59 17.14 6.33
N GLU A 125 9.81 17.40 6.75
CA GLU A 125 11.05 16.96 6.13
C GLU A 125 11.94 16.35 7.22
N LEU A 126 12.48 15.17 6.97
CA LEU A 126 13.32 14.46 7.93
C LEU A 126 14.44 13.67 7.25
N LEU A 127 15.53 13.47 7.98
CA LEU A 127 16.60 12.56 7.58
C LEU A 127 16.25 11.14 8.03
N VAL A 128 16.30 10.21 7.10
CA VAL A 128 16.05 8.79 7.34
C VAL A 128 17.26 7.96 6.93
N ASN A 129 17.68 7.09 7.84
CA ASN A 129 18.66 6.08 7.53
C ASN A 129 17.95 4.81 7.04
N GLU A 130 18.57 4.12 6.09
CA GLU A 130 18.08 2.84 5.58
C GLU A 130 17.83 1.83 6.71
N GLY A 131 16.69 1.16 6.64
CA GLY A 131 16.28 0.13 7.60
C GLY A 131 15.72 0.66 8.91
N GLN A 132 15.88 1.96 9.21
CA GLN A 132 15.38 2.54 10.46
C GLN A 132 13.93 3.00 10.34
N TRP A 133 13.13 2.61 11.33
CA TRP A 133 11.79 3.15 11.50
C TRP A 133 11.85 4.55 12.10
N VAL A 134 11.07 5.46 11.53
CA VAL A 134 10.89 6.81 12.04
C VAL A 134 9.41 7.15 12.07
N GLN A 135 8.93 7.64 13.21
CA GLN A 135 7.56 8.16 13.31
C GLN A 135 7.46 9.48 12.55
N LEU A 136 6.42 9.61 11.72
CA LEU A 136 6.11 10.85 11.02
C LEU A 136 5.21 11.74 11.89
N PHE A 137 4.07 11.21 12.31
CA PHE A 137 3.11 11.90 13.16
C PHE A 137 2.26 10.89 13.92
N GLY A 138 1.44 11.40 14.83
CA GLY A 138 0.51 10.63 15.64
C GLY A 138 -0.29 11.56 16.53
N SER A 139 -1.31 11.01 17.18
CA SER A 139 -2.10 11.73 18.17
C SER A 139 -2.26 10.90 19.41
N SER A 140 -2.48 11.58 20.54
CA SER A 140 -2.96 10.99 21.78
C SER A 140 -4.11 11.86 22.28
N HIS A 141 -5.33 11.34 22.23
CA HIS A 141 -6.50 12.03 22.74
C HIS A 141 -7.04 11.29 23.96
N THR A 142 -7.27 12.00 25.06
CA THR A 142 -7.86 11.37 26.26
C THR A 142 -9.37 11.49 26.17
N THR A 143 -10.06 10.37 26.08
CA THR A 143 -11.51 10.27 26.11
C THR A 143 -11.98 9.73 27.46
N ASN A 144 -13.30 9.76 27.70
CA ASN A 144 -13.89 9.24 28.94
C ASN A 144 -13.67 7.72 29.12
N THR A 145 -13.28 7.01 28.05
CA THR A 145 -13.05 5.57 28.01
C THR A 145 -11.58 5.19 28.02
N GLY A 146 -10.66 6.14 27.94
CA GLY A 146 -9.22 5.90 27.91
C GLY A 146 -8.49 6.85 26.97
N ALA A 147 -7.19 6.62 26.76
CA ALA A 147 -6.43 7.35 25.76
C ALA A 147 -6.53 6.64 24.41
N GLU A 148 -6.96 7.38 23.39
CA GLU A 148 -6.98 6.97 21.99
C GLU A 148 -5.72 7.47 21.30
N TYR A 149 -5.13 6.60 20.49
CA TYR A 149 -3.86 6.89 19.83
C TYR A 149 -3.97 6.65 18.34
N THR A 150 -3.24 7.48 17.60
CA THR A 150 -2.93 7.19 16.19
C THR A 150 -1.43 7.29 16.00
N GLY A 151 -0.91 6.46 15.10
CA GLY A 151 0.51 6.40 14.84
C GLY A 151 0.77 6.16 13.37
N VAL A 152 1.70 6.93 12.80
CA VAL A 152 2.21 6.73 11.44
C VAL A 152 3.73 6.74 11.47
N ALA A 153 4.34 5.71 10.90
CA ALA A 153 5.79 5.57 10.81
C ALA A 153 6.21 5.02 9.45
N ILE A 154 7.42 5.35 9.03
CA ILE A 154 7.99 4.87 7.78
C ILE A 154 9.38 4.29 7.98
N ARG A 155 9.79 3.46 7.03
CA ARG A 155 11.20 3.12 6.80
C ARG A 155 11.47 2.99 5.31
N LEU A 156 12.70 3.29 4.90
CA LEU A 156 13.21 2.98 3.57
C LEU A 156 14.11 1.77 3.67
N VAL A 157 13.86 0.73 2.87
CA VAL A 157 14.70 -0.46 2.79
C VAL A 157 15.17 -0.66 1.35
N LYS A 158 16.35 -1.24 1.16
CA LYS A 158 16.72 -1.77 -0.16
C LYS A 158 15.78 -2.91 -0.51
N THR A 159 15.48 -3.00 -1.79
CA THR A 159 14.81 -4.17 -2.33
C THR A 159 15.77 -5.34 -2.29
N ASP A 160 15.35 -6.46 -1.70
CA ASP A 160 16.09 -7.72 -1.76
C ASP A 160 16.14 -8.16 -3.23
N LEU A 161 17.34 -8.08 -3.83
CA LEU A 161 17.64 -8.58 -5.18
C LEU A 161 17.73 -10.11 -5.19
#